data_AF-A0A8S3XG81-F1
#
_entry.id   AF-A0A8S3XG81-F1
#
_cell.length_a   1.000
_cell.length_b   1.000
_cell.length_c   1.000
_cell.angle_alpha   90.00
_cell.angle_beta   90.00
_cell.angle_gamma   90.00
#
_symmetry.space_group_name_H-M   'P 1'
#
loop_
_entity.id
_entity.type
_entity.pdbx_description
1 polymer ?
#
loop_
_entity_poly.entity_id
_entity_poly.type
_entity_poly.pdbx_seq_one_letter_code
_entity_poly.pdbx_strand_id
1 'polypeptide(L)'
;MNFALTPRKIPYEEIICSVEDCLFKNNIGKEDLEAIRQDISSLLRRSSVPKPNLPKDEFTALINLRIRPDLTILRADKGNATVIMDTSEYNFKILQLLSDESTYKKGQNRPHNVIA
;
A
#
# COMPACT_ATOMS: atom_id res chain seq x y z
N MET A 1 11.88 4.40 13.13
CA MET A 1 12.67 3.54 12.22
C MET A 1 11.86 3.36 10.94
N ASN A 2 12.41 3.71 9.78
CA ASN A 2 11.74 3.54 8.49
C ASN A 2 12.14 2.20 7.87
N PHE A 3 11.41 1.13 8.23
CA PHE A 3 11.61 -0.23 7.72
C PHE A 3 10.87 -0.48 6.39
N ALA A 4 10.82 0.51 5.50
CA ALA A 4 10.15 0.33 4.22
C ALA A 4 10.89 -0.74 3.40
N LEU A 5 10.14 -1.71 2.86
CA LEU A 5 10.72 -2.72 1.97
C LEU A 5 11.25 -2.04 0.71
N THR A 6 12.49 -2.36 0.34
CA THR A 6 13.06 -1.85 -0.90
C THR A 6 12.33 -2.47 -2.10
N PRO A 7 11.86 -1.67 -3.07
CA PRO A 7 11.22 -2.19 -4.27
C PRO A 7 12.20 -3.07 -5.07
N ARG A 8 11.72 -4.21 -5.56
CA ARG A 8 12.51 -5.15 -6.40
C ARG A 8 12.38 -4.89 -7.90
N LYS A 9 11.45 -4.02 -8.31
CA LYS A 9 11.19 -3.60 -9.70
C LYS A 9 11.01 -2.09 -9.69
N ILE A 10 11.51 -1.41 -10.73
CA ILE A 10 11.13 -0.03 -11.02
C ILE A 10 9.74 -0.06 -11.67
N PRO A 11 8.74 0.66 -11.16
CA PRO A 11 7.39 0.67 -11.72
C PRO A 11 7.35 1.59 -12.95
N TYR A 12 7.97 1.15 -14.05
CA TYR A 12 8.05 1.92 -15.29
C TYR A 12 6.68 2.32 -15.80
N GLU A 13 5.71 1.40 -15.78
CA GLU A 13 4.37 1.65 -16.31
C GLU A 13 3.63 2.72 -15.52
N GLU A 14 3.70 2.68 -14.18
CA GLU A 14 3.07 3.67 -13.31
C GLU A 14 3.71 5.05 -13.46
N ILE A 15 5.04 5.11 -13.54
CA ILE A 15 5.76 6.38 -13.72
C ILE A 15 5.40 6.99 -15.07
N ILE A 16 5.46 6.22 -16.16
CA ILE A 16 5.14 6.72 -17.50
C ILE A 16 3.68 7.16 -17.57
N CYS A 17 2.75 6.35 -17.07
CA CYS A 17 1.33 6.67 -17.05
C CYS A 17 1.06 7.97 -16.26
N SER A 18 1.61 8.07 -15.06
CA SER A 18 1.46 9.26 -14.22
C SER A 18 2.01 10.52 -14.89
N VAL A 19 3.15 10.42 -15.58
CA VAL A 19 3.72 11.59 -16.23
C VAL A 19 2.93 11.96 -17.49
N GLU A 20 2.58 11.01 -18.35
CA GLU A 20 1.77 11.28 -19.55
C GLU A 20 0.41 11.88 -19.17
N ASP A 21 -0.24 11.40 -18.10
CA ASP A 21 -1.47 11.99 -17.57
C ASP A 21 -1.26 13.45 -17.14
N CYS A 22 -0.14 13.76 -16.49
CA CYS A 22 0.22 15.12 -16.12
C CYS A 22 0.48 15.99 -17.36
N LEU A 23 1.22 15.49 -18.35
CA LEU A 23 1.52 16.23 -19.57
C LEU A 23 0.23 16.54 -20.36
N PHE A 24 -0.68 15.56 -20.47
CA PHE A 24 -1.97 15.72 -21.13
C PHE A 24 -2.83 16.80 -20.46
N LYS A 25 -2.88 16.83 -19.13
CA LYS A 25 -3.71 17.78 -18.38
C LYS A 25 -3.18 19.22 -18.42
N ASN A 26 -1.87 19.41 -18.58
CA ASN A 26 -1.23 20.73 -18.48
C ASN A 26 -1.06 21.46 -19.83
N ASN A 27 -1.55 20.88 -20.93
CA ASN A 27 -1.62 21.51 -22.26
C ASN A 27 -0.29 22.17 -22.71
N ILE A 28 0.80 21.44 -22.53
CA ILE A 28 2.18 21.86 -22.79
C ILE A 28 2.45 21.97 -24.30
N GLY A 29 3.35 22.87 -24.71
CA GLY A 29 3.80 22.99 -26.11
C GLY A 29 4.42 21.68 -26.63
N LYS A 30 4.28 21.41 -27.93
CA LYS A 30 4.73 20.13 -28.54
C LYS A 30 6.23 19.87 -28.35
N GLU A 31 7.06 20.90 -28.45
CA GLU A 31 8.52 20.77 -28.31
C GLU A 31 8.92 20.40 -26.87
N ASP A 32 8.37 21.10 -25.88
CA ASP A 32 8.62 20.83 -24.46
C ASP A 32 8.12 19.44 -24.05
N LEU A 33 7.00 19.00 -24.61
CA LEU A 33 6.41 17.69 -24.35
C LEU A 33 7.31 16.54 -24.85
N GLU A 34 7.87 16.68 -26.05
CA GLU A 34 8.84 15.70 -26.57
C GLU A 34 10.18 15.73 -25.79
N ALA A 35 10.63 16.92 -25.37
CA ALA A 35 11.82 17.05 -24.52
C ALA A 35 11.64 16.31 -23.19
N ILE A 36 10.51 16.51 -22.49
CA ILE A 36 10.22 15.84 -21.22
C ILE A 36 10.13 14.31 -21.40
N ARG A 37 9.52 13.82 -22.48
CA ARG A 37 9.48 12.39 -22.80
C ARG A 37 10.87 11.79 -22.97
N GLN A 38 11.76 12.49 -23.68
CA GLN A 38 13.14 12.05 -23.87
C GLN A 38 13.90 12.03 -22.54
N ASP A 39 13.75 13.07 -21.72
CA ASP A 39 14.39 13.17 -20.41
C ASP A 39 13.96 12.02 -19.49
N ILE A 40 12.66 11.74 -19.42
CA ILE A 40 12.11 10.63 -18.62
C ILE A 40 12.60 9.29 -19.15
N SER A 41 12.61 9.08 -20.47
CA SER A 41 13.14 7.86 -21.06
C SER A 41 14.61 7.66 -20.70
N SER A 42 15.41 8.72 -20.76
CA SER A 42 16.83 8.69 -20.40
C SER A 42 17.03 8.40 -18.91
N LEU A 43 16.22 9.00 -18.04
CA LEU A 43 16.25 8.82 -16.59
C LEU A 43 15.89 7.38 -16.22
N LEU A 44 14.79 6.85 -16.77
CA LEU A 44 14.33 5.49 -16.53
C LEU A 44 15.32 4.44 -17.03
N ARG A 45 16.00 4.68 -18.17
CA ARG A 45 17.07 3.81 -18.70
C ARG A 45 18.30 3.78 -17.79
N ARG A 46 18.64 4.91 -17.16
CA ARG A 46 19.78 5.02 -16.23
C ARG A 46 19.44 4.55 -14.82
N SER A 47 18.16 4.48 -14.50
CA SER A 47 17.69 4.10 -13.17
C SER A 47 17.92 2.62 -12.90
N SER A 48 18.46 2.29 -11.73
CA SER A 48 18.67 0.93 -11.26
C SER A 48 17.85 0.67 -10.00
N VAL A 49 17.37 -0.57 -9.83
CA VAL A 49 16.71 -0.98 -8.59
C VAL A 49 17.66 -0.76 -7.40
N PRO A 50 17.20 -0.16 -6.29
CA PRO A 50 18.04 0.00 -5.12
C PRO A 50 18.40 -1.36 -4.52
N LYS A 51 19.50 -1.41 -3.78
CA LYS A 51 19.97 -2.65 -3.13
C LYS A 51 18.88 -3.16 -2.17
N PRO A 52 18.44 -4.44 -2.29
CA PRO A 52 17.45 -4.99 -1.39
C PRO A 52 17.90 -4.94 0.07
N ASN A 53 17.00 -4.52 0.95
CA ASN A 53 17.23 -4.50 2.40
C ASN A 53 16.85 -5.83 3.10
N LEU A 54 16.31 -6.80 2.37
CA LEU A 54 15.84 -8.08 2.91
C LEU A 54 16.34 -9.28 2.07
N PRO A 55 16.70 -10.41 2.70
CA PRO A 55 16.92 -11.68 2.03
C PRO A 55 15.76 -12.08 1.12
N LYS A 56 16.04 -12.89 0.09
CA LYS A 56 15.01 -13.35 -0.86
C LYS A 56 13.95 -14.21 -0.15
N ASP A 57 14.37 -15.10 0.74
CA ASP A 57 13.45 -16.04 1.39
C ASP A 57 12.49 -15.32 2.35
N GLU A 58 13.01 -14.39 3.15
CA GLU A 58 12.20 -13.53 4.01
C GLU A 58 11.23 -12.66 3.20
N PHE A 59 11.68 -12.09 2.08
CA PHE A 59 10.81 -11.33 1.20
C PHE A 59 9.69 -12.19 0.62
N THR A 60 10.01 -13.39 0.14
CA THR A 60 9.02 -14.34 -0.38
C THR A 60 8.05 -14.77 0.70
N ALA A 61 8.52 -15.01 1.93
CA ALA A 61 7.66 -15.32 3.07
C ALA A 61 6.69 -14.17 3.37
N LEU A 62 7.14 -12.91 3.32
CA LEU A 62 6.26 -11.74 3.50
C LEU A 62 5.21 -11.60 2.38
N ILE A 63 5.59 -11.84 1.13
CA ILE A 63 4.65 -11.82 0.01
C ILE A 63 3.61 -12.92 0.16
N ASN A 64 4.04 -14.14 0.49
CA ASN A 64 3.16 -15.28 0.73
C ASN A 64 2.21 -15.03 1.90
N LEU A 65 2.70 -14.39 2.97
CA LEU A 65 1.88 -14.00 4.10
C LEU A 65 0.83 -12.94 3.70
N ARG A 66 1.21 -11.97 2.86
CA ARG A 66 0.32 -10.89 2.38
C ARG A 66 -0.83 -11.39 1.51
N ILE A 67 -0.60 -12.40 0.68
CA ILE A 67 -1.60 -12.91 -0.28
C ILE A 67 -2.57 -13.93 0.34
N ARG A 68 -2.32 -14.38 1.58
CA ARG A 68 -3.15 -15.36 2.27
C ARG A 68 -4.47 -14.73 2.75
N PRO A 69 -5.63 -15.10 2.17
CA PRO A 69 -6.92 -14.53 2.56
C PRO A 69 -7.44 -15.10 3.88
N ASP A 70 -6.91 -16.24 4.30
CA ASP A 70 -7.26 -16.96 5.53
C ASP A 70 -6.64 -16.32 6.79
N LEU A 71 -5.76 -15.33 6.64
CA LEU A 71 -5.11 -14.65 7.76
C LEU A 71 -5.55 -13.18 7.86
N THR A 72 -5.86 -12.77 9.08
CA THR A 72 -6.05 -11.37 9.46
C THR A 72 -4.82 -10.87 10.20
N ILE A 73 -4.17 -9.84 9.65
CA ILE A 73 -2.99 -9.18 10.23
C ILE A 73 -3.44 -7.83 10.81
N LEU A 74 -3.36 -7.69 12.13
CA LEU A 74 -3.77 -6.46 12.82
C LEU A 74 -2.62 -5.47 12.95
N ARG A 75 -2.96 -4.18 12.92
CA ARG A 75 -1.99 -3.12 13.23
C ARG A 75 -1.48 -3.31 14.67
N ALA A 76 -0.20 -3.07 14.87
CA ALA A 76 0.39 -3.11 16.21
C ALA A 76 -0.25 -2.04 17.09
N ASP A 77 -0.82 -2.45 18.24
CA ASP A 77 -1.47 -1.53 19.18
C ASP A 77 -0.48 -1.00 20.22
N LYS A 78 0.26 -1.89 20.91
CA LYS A 78 1.27 -1.53 21.91
C LYS A 78 2.50 -2.44 21.83
N GLY A 79 3.70 -1.87 21.85
CA GLY A 79 4.96 -2.62 21.93
C GLY A 79 5.50 -3.20 20.62
N ASN A 80 5.17 -2.63 19.45
CA ASN A 80 5.61 -3.11 18.13
C ASN A 80 5.21 -4.56 17.78
N ALA A 81 4.34 -5.19 18.57
CA ALA A 81 3.82 -6.52 18.27
C ALA A 81 2.64 -6.45 17.30
N THR A 82 2.72 -7.21 16.21
CA THR A 82 1.62 -7.43 15.27
C THR A 82 0.95 -8.76 15.59
N VAL A 83 -0.38 -8.77 15.61
CA VAL A 83 -1.17 -10.00 15.78
C VAL A 83 -1.51 -10.56 14.41
N ILE A 84 -1.28 -11.87 14.25
CA ILE A 84 -1.70 -12.66 13.08
C ILE A 84 -2.64 -13.74 13.60
N MET A 85 -3.84 -13.81 13.05
CA MET A 85 -4.85 -14.79 13.44
C MET A 85 -5.60 -15.30 12.21
N ASP A 86 -6.17 -16.49 12.30
CA ASP A 86 -7.10 -16.98 11.28
C ASP A 86 -8.30 -16.02 11.16
N THR A 87 -8.70 -15.71 9.93
CA THR A 87 -9.76 -14.76 9.64
C THR A 87 -11.11 -15.21 10.21
N SER A 88 -11.40 -16.52 10.18
CA SER A 88 -12.65 -17.06 10.73
C SER A 88 -12.66 -16.96 12.24
N GLU A 89 -11.54 -17.30 12.89
CA GLU A 89 -11.38 -17.17 14.35
C GLU A 89 -11.46 -15.71 14.79
N TYR A 90 -10.83 -14.80 14.05
CA TYR A 90 -10.93 -13.35 14.27
C TYR A 90 -12.37 -12.88 14.24
N ASN A 91 -13.10 -13.21 13.17
CA ASN A 91 -14.49 -12.80 13.01
C ASN A 91 -15.36 -13.37 14.14
N PHE A 92 -15.17 -14.64 14.51
CA PHE A 92 -15.88 -15.24 15.62
C PHE A 92 -15.64 -14.50 16.95
N LYS A 93 -14.37 -14.23 17.29
CA LYS A 93 -14.01 -13.52 18.53
C LYS A 93 -14.57 -12.10 18.56
N ILE A 94 -14.50 -11.38 17.44
CA ILE A 94 -15.05 -10.01 17.35
C ILE A 94 -16.57 -10.03 17.51
N LEU A 95 -17.28 -10.95 16.85
CA LEU A 95 -18.73 -11.06 16.99
C LEU A 95 -19.15 -11.46 18.41
N GLN A 96 -18.42 -12.38 19.04
CA GLN A 96 -18.64 -12.76 20.42
C GLN A 96 -18.45 -11.55 21.36
N LEU A 97 -17.39 -10.77 21.16
CA LEU A 97 -17.12 -9.57 21.94
C LEU A 97 -18.20 -8.49 21.75
N LEU A 98 -18.61 -8.24 20.51
CA LEU A 98 -19.63 -7.22 20.18
C LEU A 98 -21.05 -7.63 20.59
N SER A 99 -21.29 -8.90 20.86
CA SER A 99 -22.57 -9.41 21.37
C SER A 99 -22.77 -9.09 22.86
N ASP A 100 -21.73 -8.63 23.56
CA ASP A 100 -21.86 -8.12 24.92
C ASP A 100 -22.50 -6.72 24.93
N GLU A 101 -23.83 -6.70 25.07
CA GLU A 101 -24.63 -5.47 25.16
C GLU A 101 -24.40 -4.67 26.44
N SER A 102 -23.73 -5.26 27.45
CA SER A 102 -23.37 -4.54 28.68
C SER A 102 -22.20 -3.58 28.46
N THR A 103 -21.28 -3.95 27.57
CA THR A 103 -20.08 -3.16 27.23
C THR A 103 -20.24 -2.39 25.93
N TYR A 104 -20.82 -3.00 24.89
CA TYR A 104 -20.89 -2.45 23.54
C TYR A 104 -22.32 -2.08 23.15
N LYS A 105 -22.48 -0.95 22.47
CA LYS A 105 -23.76 -0.51 21.90
C LYS A 105 -23.59 -0.17 20.43
N LYS A 106 -24.58 -0.50 19.61
CA LYS A 106 -24.59 -0.16 18.19
C LYS A 106 -24.58 1.36 18.03
N GLY A 107 -23.55 1.89 17.37
CA GLY A 107 -23.47 3.32 17.07
C GLY A 107 -24.60 3.74 16.14
N GLN A 108 -25.21 4.90 16.39
CA GLN A 108 -26.10 5.55 15.43
C GLN A 108 -25.28 6.04 14.24
N ASN A 109 -25.70 5.67 13.03
CA ASN A 109 -25.03 6.02 11.79
C ASN A 109 -25.18 7.53 11.53
N ARG A 110 -24.30 8.35 12.10
CA ARG A 110 -24.20 9.78 11.78
C ARG A 110 -23.28 9.90 10.57
N PRO A 111 -23.76 10.37 9.40
CA PRO A 111 -22.86 10.66 8.30
C PRO A 111 -21.88 11.73 8.77
N HIS A 112 -20.60 11.37 8.90
CA HIS A 112 -19.55 12.35 9.09
C HIS A 112 -19.38 13.07 7.76
N ASN A 113 -20.02 14.23 7.63
CA ASN A 113 -19.71 15.20 6.58
C ASN A 113 -18.25 15.62 6.75
N VAL A 114 -17.37 15.01 5.97
CA VAL A 114 -16.01 15.53 5.76
C VAL A 114 -16.18 16.75 4.87
N ILE A 115 -15.96 17.91 5.47
CA ILE A 115 -15.99 19.21 4.80
C ILE A 115 -14.76 19.25 3.89
N ALA A 116 -15.01 19.50 2.60
CA ALA A 116 -13.98 19.79 1.60
C ALA A 116 -13.41 21.20 1.79
#